data_AF-A0A327JD25-F1
#
_entry.id   AF-A0A327JD25-F1
#
_cell.length_a   1.000
_cell.length_b   1.000
_cell.length_c   1.000
_cell.angle_alpha   90.00
_cell.angle_beta   90.00
_cell.angle_gamma   90.00
#
_symmetry.space_group_name_H-M   'P 1'
#
loop_
_entity.id
_entity.type
_entity.pdbx_description
1 polymer ?
#
loop_
_entity_poly.entity_id
_entity_poly.type
_entity_poly.pdbx_seq_one_letter_code
_entity_poly.pdbx_strand_id
1 'polypeptide(L)'
;MNNQNLINILLVALFVVILGSCYNHFLKDDKVADENLAVTQTEAPQTQELEQEQAQESETPDLKAPEVKSKGNIEYSSSILTQLKTQKEVSVAVNPPTAYSGRTQESILNERKNYVLKVFNMPNYKPMESIFGGIASGKPWIGVKGAYCDGWQSTKGRTDGPSEESVFMNNPLGLVMIEMPYYTYSIPSSCSTTAKLLPTKITVSKEAINVYYNLSAYHNNYVRPEGRKYTIYYLKPINAKDFGYEWGYVANSKYVGFSDENSIMDNVYNFLDFIHLGGACQVEGGCNNGSPNQRALEFRPDAFPAYMQIYLWKEHPEHTTSNPDMIVNIYMN
;
A
#
# COMPACT_ATOMS: atom_id res chain seq x y z
N MET A 1 -61.72 6.34 -14.25
CA MET A 1 -60.32 6.56 -13.79
C MET A 1 -59.64 5.20 -13.70
N ASN A 2 -58.49 5.05 -14.35
CA ASN A 2 -57.80 3.76 -14.51
C ASN A 2 -57.16 3.32 -13.18
N ASN A 3 -57.41 2.09 -12.74
CA ASN A 3 -56.96 1.55 -11.45
C ASN A 3 -55.43 1.65 -11.26
N GLN A 4 -54.66 1.64 -12.35
CA GLN A 4 -53.21 1.82 -12.36
C GLN A 4 -52.76 3.18 -11.77
N ASN A 5 -53.50 4.25 -12.05
CA ASN A 5 -53.12 5.59 -11.58
C ASN A 5 -53.36 5.75 -10.08
N LEU A 6 -54.37 5.06 -9.55
CA LEU A 6 -54.68 5.08 -8.12
C LEU A 6 -53.63 4.30 -7.31
N ILE A 7 -53.14 3.19 -7.86
CA ILE A 7 -52.04 2.39 -7.28
C ILE A 7 -50.73 3.18 -7.28
N ASN A 8 -50.39 3.88 -8.37
CA ASN A 8 -49.17 4.69 -8.43
C ASN A 8 -49.20 5.86 -7.44
N ILE A 9 -50.36 6.52 -7.26
CA ILE A 9 -50.50 7.59 -6.27
C ILE A 9 -50.35 7.05 -4.85
N LEU A 10 -50.91 5.87 -4.55
CA LEU A 10 -50.75 5.21 -3.26
C LEU A 10 -49.30 4.82 -2.97
N LEU A 11 -48.57 4.32 -3.97
CA LEU A 11 -47.15 3.95 -3.82
C LEU A 11 -46.26 5.17 -3.56
N VAL A 12 -46.49 6.28 -4.27
CA VAL A 12 -45.76 7.53 -4.03
C VAL A 12 -46.08 8.11 -2.66
N ALA A 13 -47.34 8.10 -2.24
CA ALA A 13 -47.74 8.56 -0.91
C ALA A 13 -47.09 7.71 0.20
N LEU A 14 -47.05 6.38 0.03
CA LEU A 14 -46.39 5.47 0.98
C LEU A 14 -44.88 5.75 1.05
N PHE A 15 -44.23 5.99 -0.09
CA PHE A 15 -42.80 6.28 -0.15
C PHE A 15 -42.44 7.61 0.54
N VAL A 16 -43.29 8.64 0.38
CA VAL A 16 -43.11 9.94 1.05
C VAL A 16 -43.31 9.82 2.58
N VAL A 17 -44.27 9.02 3.03
CA VAL A 17 -44.49 8.77 4.47
C VAL A 17 -43.31 8.01 5.08
N ILE A 18 -42.76 7.02 4.38
CA ILE A 18 -41.58 6.28 4.83
C ILE A 18 -40.38 7.22 4.94
N LEU A 19 -40.10 8.04 3.91
CA LEU A 19 -39.01 9.02 3.94
C LEU A 19 -39.17 10.05 5.07
N GLY A 20 -40.39 10.55 5.31
CA GLY A 20 -40.68 11.46 6.43
C GLY A 20 -40.48 10.81 7.81
N SER A 21 -40.83 9.52 7.94
CA SER A 21 -40.61 8.77 9.19
C SER A 21 -39.14 8.48 9.46
N CYS A 22 -38.36 8.14 8.41
CA CYS A 22 -36.92 7.94 8.53
C CYS A 22 -36.20 9.25 8.85
N TYR A 23 -36.60 10.36 8.23
CA TYR A 23 -36.01 11.68 8.50
C TYR A 23 -36.25 12.15 9.94
N ASN A 24 -37.47 11.94 10.48
CA ASN A 24 -37.79 12.25 11.88
C ASN A 24 -37.10 11.31 12.89
N HIS A 25 -36.74 10.09 12.49
CA HIS A 25 -35.96 9.20 13.35
C HIS A 25 -34.51 9.67 13.47
N PHE A 26 -33.88 10.05 12.34
CA PHE A 26 -32.50 10.55 12.33
C PHE A 26 -32.31 11.88 13.08
N LEU A 27 -33.26 12.81 12.99
CA LEU A 27 -33.17 14.08 13.74
C LEU A 27 -33.43 13.96 15.25
N LYS A 28 -33.98 12.83 15.71
CA LYS A 28 -34.25 12.61 17.13
C LYS A 28 -33.02 12.08 17.87
N ASP A 29 -32.14 11.36 17.17
CA ASP A 29 -30.91 10.82 17.74
C ASP A 29 -29.81 11.88 17.87
N ASP A 30 -29.75 12.87 16.96
CA ASP A 30 -28.79 13.98 17.05
C ASP A 30 -29.05 14.92 18.26
N LYS A 31 -30.31 15.05 18.70
CA LYS A 31 -30.64 15.89 19.88
C LYS A 31 -30.30 15.23 21.22
N VAL A 32 -30.13 13.90 21.27
CA VAL A 32 -29.78 13.18 22.50
C VAL A 32 -28.25 13.14 22.70
N ALA A 33 -27.47 13.36 21.64
CA ALA A 33 -26.01 13.43 21.71
C ALA A 33 -25.50 14.77 22.27
N ASP A 34 -26.22 15.88 22.06
CA ASP A 34 -25.79 17.23 22.48
C ASP A 34 -26.10 17.57 23.95
N GLU A 35 -27.05 16.88 24.61
CA GLU A 35 -27.39 17.14 26.03
C GLU A 35 -26.48 16.42 27.03
N ASN A 36 -25.64 15.48 26.59
CA ASN A 36 -24.70 14.73 27.47
C ASN A 36 -23.27 15.32 27.51
N LEU A 37 -23.01 16.44 26.82
CA LEU A 37 -21.68 17.09 26.75
C LEU A 37 -21.55 18.33 27.64
N ALA A 38 -22.60 18.70 28.38
CA ALA A 38 -22.57 19.83 29.29
C ALA A 38 -22.88 19.39 30.72
N VAL A 39 -21.84 18.98 31.46
CA VAL A 39 -21.63 19.16 32.91
C VAL A 39 -20.39 18.34 33.27
N THR A 40 -19.28 19.01 33.59
CA THR A 40 -18.55 18.94 34.88
C THR A 40 -17.28 19.80 34.75
N GLN A 41 -17.30 21.02 35.31
CA GLN A 41 -16.11 21.79 35.66
C GLN A 41 -16.13 22.04 37.17
N THR A 42 -15.15 21.50 37.89
CA THR A 42 -14.49 21.93 39.17
C THR A 42 -13.73 20.68 39.68
N GLU A 43 -12.48 20.66 40.15
CA GLU A 43 -11.57 21.60 40.82
C GLU A 43 -10.11 21.16 40.57
N ALA A 44 -9.16 22.08 40.72
CA ALA A 44 -7.72 21.82 40.69
C ALA A 44 -7.18 21.45 42.08
N PRO A 45 -6.04 20.73 42.15
CA PRO A 45 -5.04 21.02 43.17
C PRO A 45 -3.68 21.39 42.56
N GLN A 46 -3.08 22.45 43.11
CA GLN A 46 -1.69 22.84 42.92
C GLN A 46 -0.76 21.83 43.63
N THR A 47 0.30 21.39 42.94
CA THR A 47 1.60 21.15 43.57
C THR A 47 2.70 21.48 42.57
N GLN A 48 3.54 22.45 42.92
CA GLN A 48 4.83 22.75 42.27
C GLN A 48 5.95 21.99 43.00
N GLU A 49 7.01 21.71 42.24
CA GLU A 49 8.36 21.29 42.64
C GLU A 49 8.53 19.80 43.06
N LEU A 50 9.55 19.05 42.62
CA LEU A 50 10.79 19.36 41.90
C LEU A 50 11.32 18.09 41.21
N GLU A 51 11.97 18.33 40.08
CA GLU A 51 12.63 17.43 39.15
C GLU A 51 13.47 16.30 39.76
N GLN A 52 13.12 15.05 39.41
CA GLN A 52 14.09 14.00 39.12
C GLN A 52 13.54 13.15 37.97
N GLU A 53 13.52 13.72 36.77
CA GLU A 53 13.42 12.93 35.54
C GLU A 53 14.76 12.21 35.39
N GLN A 54 14.80 10.95 35.83
CA GLN A 54 15.78 10.00 35.33
C GLN A 54 15.63 9.99 33.81
N ALA A 55 16.70 10.35 33.11
CA ALA A 55 16.85 10.14 31.68
C ALA A 55 16.65 8.64 31.41
N GLN A 56 15.41 8.27 31.11
CA GLN A 56 15.08 6.97 30.56
C GLN A 56 15.66 7.01 29.15
N GLU A 57 16.80 6.34 28.97
CA GLU A 57 17.31 6.01 27.64
C GLU A 57 16.12 5.51 26.82
N SER A 58 15.79 6.23 25.75
CA SER A 58 14.82 5.76 24.79
C SER A 58 15.39 4.50 24.18
N GLU A 59 15.05 3.34 24.74
CA GLU A 59 15.26 2.06 24.08
C GLU A 59 14.49 2.12 22.77
N THR A 60 15.20 2.49 21.70
CA THR A 60 14.73 2.25 20.33
C THR A 60 14.32 0.78 20.27
N PRO A 61 13.04 0.45 20.06
CA PRO A 61 12.60 -0.94 20.10
C PRO A 61 13.43 -1.74 19.11
N ASP A 62 14.02 -2.87 19.53
CA ASP A 62 14.75 -3.74 18.60
C ASP A 62 13.74 -4.30 17.60
N LEU A 63 13.73 -3.75 16.38
CA LEU A 63 12.89 -4.16 15.26
C LEU A 63 13.54 -5.28 14.43
N LYS A 64 14.62 -5.91 14.92
CA LYS A 64 15.25 -6.98 14.16
C LYS A 64 14.25 -8.08 13.86
N ALA A 65 14.07 -8.30 12.56
CA ALA A 65 13.43 -9.49 12.03
C ALA A 65 13.98 -10.74 12.74
N PRO A 66 13.12 -11.68 13.16
CA PRO A 66 13.60 -12.99 13.60
C PRO A 66 14.47 -13.60 12.50
N GLU A 67 15.60 -14.20 12.88
CA GLU A 67 16.44 -14.94 11.94
C GLU A 67 15.73 -16.24 11.56
N VAL A 68 15.27 -16.32 10.31
CA VAL A 68 14.58 -17.49 9.76
C VAL A 68 15.32 -17.92 8.51
N LYS A 69 15.54 -19.24 8.37
CA LYS A 69 16.16 -19.80 7.17
C LYS A 69 15.11 -19.91 6.06
N SER A 70 15.30 -19.16 4.98
CA SER A 70 14.58 -19.40 3.71
C SER A 70 15.25 -20.53 2.93
N LYS A 71 14.57 -21.05 1.90
CA LYS A 71 15.18 -22.04 0.99
C LYS A 71 16.38 -21.47 0.21
N GLY A 72 16.60 -20.15 0.22
CA GLY A 72 17.87 -19.53 -0.19
C GLY A 72 18.14 -19.51 -1.69
N ASN A 73 17.13 -19.77 -2.53
CA ASN A 73 17.28 -19.83 -3.99
C ASN A 73 17.20 -18.43 -4.63
N ILE A 74 17.91 -17.45 -4.07
CA ILE A 74 17.88 -16.09 -4.58
C ILE A 74 18.94 -15.94 -5.67
N GLU A 75 18.48 -15.83 -6.92
CA GLU A 75 19.34 -15.66 -8.09
C GLU A 75 19.81 -14.21 -8.22
N TYR A 76 20.53 -13.67 -7.24
CA TYR A 76 21.09 -12.32 -7.33
C TYR A 76 22.14 -12.19 -8.44
N SER A 77 22.30 -10.98 -8.98
CA SER A 77 23.35 -10.67 -9.95
C SER A 77 24.75 -10.89 -9.37
N SER A 78 25.72 -11.18 -10.24
CA SER A 78 27.12 -11.43 -9.83
C SER A 78 27.73 -10.29 -9.01
N SER A 79 27.30 -9.04 -9.25
CA SER A 79 27.76 -7.86 -8.51
C SER A 79 27.27 -7.86 -7.07
N ILE A 80 26.01 -8.25 -6.82
CA ILE A 80 25.45 -8.42 -5.47
C ILE A 80 26.09 -9.62 -4.78
N LEU A 81 26.16 -10.77 -5.46
CA LEU A 81 26.77 -11.99 -4.90
C LEU A 81 28.23 -11.78 -4.49
N THR A 82 28.99 -11.00 -5.26
CA THR A 82 30.39 -10.68 -4.92
C THR A 82 30.49 -9.88 -3.63
N GLN A 83 29.60 -8.90 -3.42
CA GLN A 83 29.58 -8.11 -2.19
C GLN A 83 29.10 -8.95 -0.99
N LEU A 84 28.12 -9.83 -1.17
CA LEU A 84 27.65 -10.76 -0.12
C LEU A 84 28.68 -11.80 0.33
N LYS A 85 29.84 -11.92 -0.35
CA LYS A 85 30.96 -12.75 0.14
C LYS A 85 31.70 -12.08 1.31
N THR A 86 31.68 -10.76 1.39
CA THR A 86 32.41 -9.98 2.40
C THR A 86 31.50 -9.16 3.31
N GLN A 87 30.23 -8.99 2.94
CA GLN A 87 29.24 -8.23 3.69
C GLN A 87 28.07 -9.14 4.08
N LYS A 88 27.51 -8.95 5.29
CA LYS A 88 26.27 -9.64 5.72
C LYS A 88 25.07 -9.20 4.88
N GLU A 89 25.09 -7.95 4.43
CA GLU A 89 23.99 -7.29 3.75
C GLU A 89 24.54 -6.27 2.74
N VAL A 90 23.89 -6.15 1.58
CA VAL A 90 24.27 -5.25 0.50
C VAL A 90 23.15 -4.25 0.24
N SER A 91 23.50 -2.97 0.13
CA SER A 91 22.56 -1.91 -0.24
C SER A 91 22.38 -1.84 -1.75
N VAL A 92 21.14 -1.72 -2.20
CA VAL A 92 20.78 -1.61 -3.61
C VAL A 92 20.04 -0.30 -3.85
N ALA A 93 20.41 0.39 -4.92
CA ALA A 93 19.81 1.66 -5.28
C ALA A 93 18.31 1.50 -5.55
N VAL A 94 17.51 2.40 -4.96
CA VAL A 94 16.08 2.52 -5.26
C VAL A 94 15.94 3.39 -6.51
N ASN A 95 15.36 2.83 -7.55
CA ASN A 95 15.18 3.49 -8.83
C ASN A 95 14.01 4.48 -8.77
N PRO A 96 14.16 5.68 -9.34
CA PRO A 96 13.07 6.64 -9.42
C PRO A 96 11.95 6.12 -10.35
N PRO A 97 10.71 6.58 -10.16
CA PRO A 97 9.61 6.31 -11.09
C PRO A 97 9.86 6.99 -12.44
N THR A 98 9.29 6.44 -13.50
CA THR A 98 9.40 6.93 -14.88
C THR A 98 8.01 7.13 -15.49
N ALA A 99 7.90 8.01 -16.49
CA ALA A 99 6.64 8.23 -17.18
C ALA A 99 6.37 7.09 -18.18
N TYR A 100 5.20 6.45 -18.08
CA TYR A 100 4.73 5.44 -19.02
C TYR A 100 3.64 5.92 -19.97
N SER A 101 2.95 7.02 -19.67
CA SER A 101 1.93 7.63 -20.53
C SER A 101 2.43 7.78 -21.97
N GLY A 102 1.69 7.19 -22.92
CA GLY A 102 2.00 7.25 -24.35
C GLY A 102 3.08 6.29 -24.85
N ARG A 103 3.76 5.54 -23.96
CA ARG A 103 4.76 4.54 -24.36
C ARG A 103 4.12 3.24 -24.85
N THR A 104 4.87 2.47 -25.61
CA THR A 104 4.48 1.11 -26.01
C THR A 104 4.71 0.13 -24.87
N GLN A 105 3.91 -0.94 -24.81
CA GLN A 105 4.10 -2.06 -23.88
C GLN A 105 5.53 -2.60 -23.98
N GLU A 106 6.02 -2.83 -25.20
CA GLU A 106 7.39 -3.31 -25.43
C GLU A 106 8.45 -2.39 -24.81
N SER A 107 8.34 -1.08 -24.97
CA SER A 107 9.28 -0.11 -24.39
C SER A 107 9.30 -0.20 -22.85
N ILE A 108 8.13 -0.30 -22.23
CA ILE A 108 7.97 -0.40 -20.78
C ILE A 108 8.54 -1.72 -20.26
N LEU A 109 8.21 -2.84 -20.92
CA LEU A 109 8.70 -4.17 -20.54
C LEU A 109 10.20 -4.33 -20.73
N ASN A 110 10.78 -3.70 -21.76
CA ASN A 110 12.23 -3.69 -21.95
C ASN A 110 12.93 -2.86 -20.86
N GLU A 111 12.35 -1.75 -20.42
CA GLU A 111 12.85 -1.00 -19.27
C GLU A 111 12.81 -1.85 -17.98
N ARG A 112 11.70 -2.54 -17.70
CA ARG A 112 11.60 -3.49 -16.57
C ARG A 112 12.70 -4.56 -16.63
N LYS A 113 12.87 -5.22 -17.78
CA LYS A 113 13.94 -6.23 -17.97
C LYS A 113 15.31 -5.65 -17.63
N ASN A 114 15.60 -4.41 -18.07
CA ASN A 114 16.87 -3.75 -17.75
C ASN A 114 17.05 -3.53 -16.24
N TYR A 115 15.99 -3.21 -15.49
CA TYR A 115 16.06 -3.13 -14.03
C TYR A 115 16.27 -4.50 -13.38
N VAL A 116 15.57 -5.54 -13.85
CA VAL A 116 15.69 -6.91 -13.34
C VAL A 116 17.11 -7.45 -13.52
N LEU A 117 17.68 -7.33 -14.72
CA LEU A 117 19.02 -7.84 -15.04
C LEU A 117 20.16 -7.16 -14.26
N LYS A 118 19.92 -5.98 -13.66
CA LYS A 118 20.90 -5.32 -12.80
C LYS A 118 21.04 -6.00 -11.43
N VAL A 119 19.96 -6.60 -10.94
CA VAL A 119 19.87 -7.11 -9.55
C VAL A 119 19.70 -8.63 -9.47
N PHE A 120 19.20 -9.26 -10.53
CA PHE A 120 19.03 -10.70 -10.62
C PHE A 120 19.86 -11.30 -11.78
N ASN A 121 20.40 -12.50 -11.57
CA ASN A 121 21.08 -13.30 -12.58
C ASN A 121 20.06 -14.15 -13.36
N MET A 122 19.18 -13.47 -14.09
CA MET A 122 18.12 -14.10 -14.89
C MET A 122 18.21 -13.68 -16.36
N PRO A 123 19.21 -14.17 -17.14
CA PRO A 123 19.48 -13.69 -18.49
C PRO A 123 18.31 -13.89 -19.47
N ASN A 124 17.43 -14.86 -19.19
CA ASN A 124 16.24 -15.16 -19.99
C ASN A 124 14.94 -14.67 -19.34
N TYR A 125 15.04 -13.73 -18.38
CA TYR A 125 13.88 -13.17 -17.72
C TYR A 125 12.88 -12.59 -18.73
N LYS A 126 11.61 -12.97 -18.55
CA LYS A 126 10.47 -12.42 -19.27
C LYS A 126 9.45 -11.96 -18.23
N PRO A 127 8.98 -10.70 -18.31
CA PRO A 127 7.85 -10.25 -17.52
C PRO A 127 6.65 -11.19 -17.71
N MET A 128 6.00 -11.56 -16.62
CA MET A 128 4.91 -12.50 -16.61
C MET A 128 3.70 -11.96 -17.39
N GLU A 129 3.24 -12.73 -18.37
CA GLU A 129 2.16 -12.32 -19.28
C GLU A 129 0.83 -12.10 -18.54
N SER A 130 0.51 -12.92 -17.53
CA SER A 130 -0.71 -12.76 -16.73
C SER A 130 -0.74 -11.47 -15.92
N ILE A 131 0.42 -10.83 -15.69
CA ILE A 131 0.53 -9.55 -14.97
C ILE A 131 0.62 -8.40 -15.96
N PHE A 132 1.54 -8.46 -16.92
CA PHE A 132 1.89 -7.32 -17.76
C PHE A 132 1.34 -7.38 -19.19
N GLY A 133 0.71 -8.49 -19.58
CA GLY A 133 0.12 -8.69 -20.91
C GLY A 133 -1.02 -7.72 -21.22
N GLY A 134 -1.73 -7.25 -20.18
CA GLY A 134 -2.84 -6.30 -20.29
C GLY A 134 -2.44 -4.83 -20.49
N ILE A 135 -1.14 -4.51 -20.56
CA ILE A 135 -0.68 -3.14 -20.83
C ILE A 135 -1.08 -2.70 -22.24
N ALA A 136 -1.93 -1.67 -22.33
CA ALA A 136 -2.31 -1.08 -23.60
C ALA A 136 -1.28 -0.02 -24.05
N SER A 137 -0.67 -0.24 -25.22
CA SER A 137 0.30 0.68 -25.83
C SER A 137 -0.32 2.04 -26.16
N GLY A 138 0.45 3.12 -25.99
CA GLY A 138 0.04 4.48 -26.34
C GLY A 138 -1.02 5.08 -25.42
N LYS A 139 -1.50 4.34 -24.42
CA LYS A 139 -2.51 4.81 -23.48
C LYS A 139 -1.90 5.62 -22.34
N PRO A 140 -2.67 6.53 -21.73
CA PRO A 140 -2.28 7.18 -20.48
C PRO A 140 -2.07 6.15 -19.36
N TRP A 141 -1.36 6.54 -18.32
CA TRP A 141 -1.20 5.79 -17.08
C TRP A 141 -1.62 6.68 -15.91
N ILE A 142 -2.09 6.10 -14.81
CA ILE A 142 -2.24 6.87 -13.56
C ILE A 142 -0.85 7.40 -13.17
N GLY A 143 -0.74 8.72 -13.01
CA GLY A 143 0.49 9.41 -12.63
C GLY A 143 0.61 9.51 -11.10
N VAL A 144 1.83 9.49 -10.58
CA VAL A 144 2.16 9.61 -9.14
C VAL A 144 1.51 10.87 -8.52
N LYS A 145 1.51 11.99 -9.25
CA LYS A 145 0.88 13.23 -8.79
C LYS A 145 -0.65 13.11 -8.73
N GLY A 146 -1.25 12.50 -9.76
CA GLY A 146 -2.66 12.13 -9.72
C GLY A 146 -2.96 11.26 -8.51
N ALA A 147 -2.17 10.18 -8.35
CA ALA A 147 -2.29 9.09 -7.38
C ALA A 147 -2.12 9.50 -5.91
N TYR A 148 -1.28 10.50 -5.59
CA TYR A 148 -0.96 10.79 -4.20
C TYR A 148 -1.19 12.25 -3.80
N CYS A 149 -1.37 13.15 -4.76
CA CYS A 149 -1.28 14.59 -4.53
C CYS A 149 -2.56 15.36 -4.82
N ASP A 150 -3.02 15.31 -6.07
CA ASP A 150 -4.15 16.15 -6.50
C ASP A 150 -5.49 15.54 -6.08
N GLY A 151 -5.49 14.26 -5.70
CA GLY A 151 -6.71 13.57 -5.37
C GLY A 151 -7.55 13.18 -6.57
N TRP A 152 -8.62 12.43 -6.30
CA TRP A 152 -9.67 12.17 -7.28
C TRP A 152 -10.62 13.36 -7.48
N GLN A 153 -10.38 14.51 -6.86
CA GLN A 153 -11.29 15.66 -6.92
C GLN A 153 -11.30 16.34 -8.30
N SER A 154 -10.26 16.14 -9.11
CA SER A 154 -10.19 16.64 -10.49
C SER A 154 -9.60 15.59 -11.42
N THR A 155 -10.09 15.53 -12.66
CA THR A 155 -9.51 14.72 -13.76
C THR A 155 -8.23 15.33 -14.33
N LYS A 156 -8.02 16.64 -14.11
CA LYS A 156 -6.87 17.37 -14.66
C LYS A 156 -5.58 16.89 -13.99
N GLY A 157 -4.61 16.48 -14.81
CA GLY A 157 -3.28 16.09 -14.35
C GLY A 157 -3.15 14.69 -13.76
N ARG A 158 -4.22 13.87 -13.81
CA ARG A 158 -4.21 12.51 -13.26
C ARG A 158 -3.23 11.56 -13.93
N THR A 159 -2.83 11.86 -15.16
CA THR A 159 -1.94 11.03 -15.98
C THR A 159 -0.60 11.71 -16.24
N ASP A 160 -0.35 12.84 -15.56
CA ASP A 160 0.85 13.65 -15.75
C ASP A 160 2.02 13.08 -14.95
N GLY A 161 3.21 13.21 -15.52
CA GLY A 161 4.46 12.85 -14.87
C GLY A 161 4.71 11.33 -14.80
N PRO A 162 5.55 10.89 -13.84
CA PRO A 162 5.84 9.47 -13.65
C PRO A 162 4.59 8.66 -13.33
N SER A 163 4.52 7.44 -13.86
CA SER A 163 3.38 6.55 -13.63
C SER A 163 3.47 5.93 -12.23
N GLU A 164 2.33 5.73 -11.57
CA GLU A 164 2.27 5.08 -10.25
C GLU A 164 2.96 3.71 -10.28
N GLU A 165 2.57 2.85 -11.22
CA GLU A 165 3.10 1.49 -11.33
C GLU A 165 4.62 1.43 -11.58
N SER A 166 5.21 2.51 -12.10
CA SER A 166 6.67 2.58 -12.29
C SER A 166 7.44 2.58 -10.96
N VAL A 167 6.80 2.97 -9.85
CA VAL A 167 7.38 2.85 -8.49
C VAL A 167 7.74 1.40 -8.20
N PHE A 168 6.85 0.46 -8.54
CA PHE A 168 7.05 -0.97 -8.33
C PHE A 168 7.85 -1.59 -9.48
N MET A 169 7.51 -1.25 -10.73
CA MET A 169 8.10 -1.89 -11.91
C MET A 169 9.59 -1.60 -12.07
N ASN A 170 10.06 -0.44 -11.63
CA ASN A 170 11.47 -0.06 -11.69
C ASN A 170 12.30 -0.63 -10.51
N ASN A 171 11.65 -1.20 -9.48
CA ASN A 171 12.30 -1.65 -8.25
C ASN A 171 12.06 -3.15 -8.01
N PRO A 172 12.63 -4.05 -8.83
CA PRO A 172 12.30 -5.47 -8.81
C PRO A 172 12.70 -6.23 -7.53
N LEU A 173 13.65 -5.70 -6.74
CA LEU A 173 13.94 -6.27 -5.40
C LEU A 173 12.86 -5.94 -4.37
N GLY A 174 12.06 -4.89 -4.58
CA GLY A 174 10.84 -4.67 -3.80
C GLY A 174 9.79 -5.69 -4.19
N LEU A 175 9.99 -6.97 -3.82
CA LEU A 175 9.09 -8.07 -4.14
C LEU A 175 7.67 -7.77 -3.62
N VAL A 176 7.60 -7.25 -2.40
CA VAL A 176 6.40 -6.66 -1.82
C VAL A 176 6.73 -5.22 -1.40
N MET A 177 5.95 -4.28 -1.89
CA MET A 177 6.12 -2.84 -1.61
C MET A 177 4.85 -2.27 -0.96
N ILE A 178 4.92 -1.05 -0.43
CA ILE A 178 3.77 -0.34 0.12
C ILE A 178 3.21 0.62 -0.93
N GLU A 179 1.89 0.58 -1.11
CA GLU A 179 1.09 1.62 -1.75
C GLU A 179 0.15 2.27 -0.73
N MET A 180 -0.26 3.51 -1.01
CA MET A 180 -1.41 4.11 -0.35
C MET A 180 -2.43 4.49 -1.42
N PRO A 181 -3.46 3.67 -1.64
CA PRO A 181 -4.60 4.08 -2.41
C PRO A 181 -5.48 4.89 -1.46
N TYR A 182 -5.89 6.07 -1.91
CA TYR A 182 -6.97 6.86 -1.33
C TYR A 182 -6.62 8.21 -0.68
N TYR A 183 -7.33 9.24 -1.18
CA TYR A 183 -6.82 10.58 -1.44
C TYR A 183 -7.54 11.67 -0.64
N THR A 184 -8.56 11.28 0.12
CA THR A 184 -9.47 12.20 0.80
C THR A 184 -8.74 13.09 1.79
N TYR A 185 -7.56 12.65 2.23
CA TYR A 185 -6.80 13.31 3.27
C TYR A 185 -5.39 13.74 2.84
N SER A 186 -5.08 13.82 1.54
CA SER A 186 -3.78 14.37 1.11
C SER A 186 -3.73 15.89 1.31
N ILE A 187 -2.55 16.44 1.63
CA ILE A 187 -2.28 17.89 1.74
C ILE A 187 -1.84 18.42 0.35
N PRO A 188 -2.67 19.18 -0.39
CA PRO A 188 -2.39 19.53 -1.79
C PRO A 188 -1.14 20.40 -2.00
N SER A 189 -0.86 21.33 -1.08
CA SER A 189 0.28 22.26 -1.17
C SER A 189 1.64 21.62 -0.83
N SER A 190 1.64 20.44 -0.22
CA SER A 190 2.85 19.72 0.21
C SER A 190 3.43 18.81 -0.89
N CYS A 191 2.91 18.91 -2.11
CA CYS A 191 3.15 17.94 -3.16
C CYS A 191 4.36 18.26 -4.05
N SER A 192 5.50 17.65 -3.73
CA SER A 192 6.59 17.47 -4.68
C SER A 192 6.22 16.44 -5.75
N THR A 193 6.82 16.56 -6.93
CA THR A 193 6.62 15.66 -8.10
C THR A 193 7.30 14.29 -7.95
N THR A 194 7.89 14.00 -6.79
CA THR A 194 8.65 12.77 -6.51
C THR A 194 7.74 11.73 -5.85
N ALA A 195 7.90 10.44 -6.20
CA ALA A 195 7.15 9.34 -5.57
C ALA A 195 7.33 9.34 -4.05
N LYS A 196 6.33 9.88 -3.35
CA LYS A 196 6.37 10.13 -1.91
C LYS A 196 6.40 8.85 -1.07
N LEU A 197 5.95 7.74 -1.65
CA LEU A 197 5.93 6.41 -1.02
C LEU A 197 6.91 5.46 -1.71
N LEU A 198 8.06 5.97 -2.13
CA LEU A 198 9.19 5.16 -2.58
C LEU A 198 9.97 4.66 -1.35
N PRO A 199 10.52 3.43 -1.35
CA PRO A 199 11.45 3.00 -0.31
C PRO A 199 12.61 3.99 -0.18
N THR A 200 13.03 4.27 1.05
CA THR A 200 14.24 5.06 1.32
C THR A 200 15.50 4.24 1.11
N LYS A 201 15.39 2.91 1.25
CA LYS A 201 16.50 1.98 1.12
C LYS A 201 15.95 0.58 0.81
N ILE A 202 16.65 -0.15 -0.04
CA ILE A 202 16.49 -1.60 -0.20
C ILE A 202 17.84 -2.24 0.09
N THR A 203 17.85 -3.28 0.90
CA THR A 203 19.04 -4.08 1.15
C THR A 203 18.73 -5.56 1.00
N VAL A 204 19.76 -6.34 0.73
CA VAL A 204 19.64 -7.79 0.47
C VAL A 204 20.66 -8.56 1.31
N SER A 205 20.23 -9.69 1.86
CA SER A 205 21.09 -10.72 2.44
C SER A 205 20.93 -12.03 1.65
N LYS A 206 21.60 -13.10 2.08
CA LYS A 206 21.41 -14.43 1.48
C LYS A 206 20.01 -14.99 1.74
N GLU A 207 19.37 -14.56 2.82
CA GLU A 207 18.13 -15.14 3.33
C GLU A 207 16.90 -14.26 3.05
N ALA A 208 17.08 -12.95 2.94
CA ALA A 208 15.97 -12.00 2.89
C ALA A 208 16.25 -10.75 2.04
N ILE A 209 15.18 -10.08 1.67
CA ILE A 209 15.19 -8.71 1.14
C ILE A 209 14.55 -7.78 2.18
N ASN A 210 15.21 -6.68 2.50
CA ASN A 210 14.76 -5.68 3.46
C ASN A 210 14.40 -4.39 2.73
N VAL A 211 13.16 -3.93 2.89
CA VAL A 211 12.63 -2.71 2.27
C VAL A 211 12.31 -1.71 3.38
N TYR A 212 12.88 -0.50 3.29
CA TYR A 212 12.75 0.53 4.31
C TYR A 212 11.93 1.70 3.79
N TYR A 213 11.01 2.17 4.62
CA TYR A 213 10.19 3.35 4.37
C TYR A 213 10.33 4.33 5.54
N ASN A 214 10.25 5.63 5.22
CA ASN A 214 10.01 6.67 6.21
C ASN A 214 8.52 7.04 6.17
N LEU A 215 7.71 6.12 6.68
CA LEU A 215 6.26 6.18 6.61
C LEU A 215 5.69 7.18 7.62
N SER A 216 6.33 7.39 8.77
CA SER A 216 5.93 8.43 9.74
C SER A 216 6.10 9.83 9.17
N ALA A 217 7.22 10.13 8.49
CA ALA A 217 7.40 11.42 7.83
C ALA A 217 6.37 11.59 6.71
N TYR A 218 6.08 10.54 5.95
CA TYR A 218 5.02 10.59 4.94
C TYR A 218 3.66 10.91 5.60
N HIS A 219 3.31 10.17 6.65
CA HIS A 219 2.05 10.29 7.36
C HIS A 219 1.87 11.67 8.02
N ASN A 220 2.95 12.23 8.58
CA ASN A 220 2.91 13.52 9.24
C ASN A 220 2.92 14.71 8.26
N ASN A 221 3.65 14.61 7.16
CA ASN A 221 3.86 15.74 6.25
C ASN A 221 2.86 15.79 5.09
N TYR A 222 2.24 14.67 4.73
CA TYR A 222 1.44 14.56 3.51
C TYR A 222 -0.01 14.12 3.74
N VAL A 223 -0.30 13.55 4.91
CA VAL A 223 -1.67 13.24 5.32
C VAL A 223 -2.17 14.30 6.29
N ARG A 224 -3.34 14.85 5.99
CA ARG A 224 -4.08 15.79 6.82
C ARG A 224 -4.33 15.19 8.21
N PRO A 225 -4.20 15.98 9.30
CA PRO A 225 -4.36 15.48 10.66
C PRO A 225 -5.64 14.68 10.89
N GLU A 226 -6.78 15.13 10.35
CA GLU A 226 -8.08 14.47 10.45
C GLU A 226 -8.14 13.09 9.77
N GLY A 227 -7.29 12.89 8.77
CA GLY A 227 -7.21 11.66 7.98
C GLY A 227 -6.20 10.64 8.47
N ARG A 228 -5.24 11.05 9.31
CA ARG A 228 -4.17 10.18 9.82
C ARG A 228 -4.72 8.90 10.45
N LYS A 229 -5.79 9.01 11.24
CA LYS A 229 -6.47 7.85 11.85
C LYS A 229 -7.29 6.99 10.89
N TYR A 230 -7.43 7.38 9.62
CA TYR A 230 -8.19 6.66 8.60
C TYR A 230 -7.30 6.22 7.43
N THR A 231 -6.01 6.52 7.48
CA THR A 231 -5.07 6.12 6.44
C THR A 231 -4.92 4.61 6.43
N ILE A 232 -5.18 4.02 5.26
CA ILE A 232 -4.98 2.61 4.97
C ILE A 232 -3.85 2.51 3.94
N TYR A 233 -2.94 1.59 4.17
CA TYR A 233 -1.86 1.23 3.26
C TYR A 233 -2.10 -0.17 2.73
N TYR A 234 -1.50 -0.47 1.58
CA TYR A 234 -1.68 -1.74 0.89
C TYR A 234 -0.31 -2.33 0.57
N LEU A 235 -0.18 -3.63 0.77
CA LEU A 235 0.94 -4.37 0.21
C LEU A 235 0.73 -4.55 -1.30
N LYS A 236 1.78 -4.31 -2.09
CA LYS A 236 1.84 -4.50 -3.54
C LYS A 236 2.85 -5.58 -3.90
N PRO A 237 2.39 -6.82 -4.10
CA PRO A 237 3.23 -7.98 -4.38
C PRO A 237 3.45 -8.23 -5.89
N ILE A 238 3.20 -7.24 -6.76
CA ILE A 238 3.34 -7.37 -8.22
C ILE A 238 4.70 -7.93 -8.65
N ASN A 239 5.79 -7.55 -7.97
CA ASN A 239 7.12 -8.08 -8.24
C ASN A 239 7.27 -9.53 -7.73
N ALA A 240 6.79 -9.85 -6.52
CA ALA A 240 6.77 -11.21 -6.01
C ALA A 240 6.07 -12.17 -6.99
N LYS A 241 4.87 -11.78 -7.44
CA LYS A 241 4.08 -12.54 -8.40
C LYS A 241 4.80 -12.71 -9.73
N ASP A 242 5.43 -11.66 -10.25
CA ASP A 242 6.20 -11.74 -11.50
C ASP A 242 7.38 -12.73 -11.43
N PHE A 243 7.99 -12.92 -10.26
CA PHE A 243 9.02 -13.93 -10.03
C PHE A 243 8.47 -15.31 -9.66
N GLY A 244 7.14 -15.48 -9.76
CA GLY A 244 6.42 -16.72 -9.52
C GLY A 244 6.16 -17.04 -8.05
N TYR A 245 6.37 -16.08 -7.14
CA TYR A 245 5.91 -16.21 -5.75
C TYR A 245 4.42 -15.89 -5.70
N GLU A 246 3.57 -16.90 -5.85
CA GLU A 246 2.12 -16.76 -5.94
C GLU A 246 1.44 -16.56 -4.57
N TRP A 247 2.12 -16.91 -3.47
CA TRP A 247 1.53 -16.96 -2.13
C TRP A 247 2.35 -16.16 -1.10
N GLY A 248 1.65 -15.50 -0.18
CA GLY A 248 2.26 -14.73 0.91
C GLY A 248 1.58 -14.91 2.26
N TYR A 249 2.31 -14.65 3.34
CA TYR A 249 1.82 -14.64 4.72
C TYR A 249 2.65 -13.67 5.57
N VAL A 250 2.01 -12.84 6.39
CA VAL A 250 2.71 -11.99 7.38
C VAL A 250 3.02 -12.85 8.60
N ALA A 251 4.25 -13.36 8.64
CA ALA A 251 4.69 -14.30 9.67
C ALA A 251 5.03 -13.64 11.01
N ASN A 252 5.36 -12.35 10.98
CA ASN A 252 5.61 -11.56 12.17
C ASN A 252 5.35 -10.08 11.87
N SER A 253 4.87 -9.33 12.85
CA SER A 253 4.65 -7.90 12.73
C SER A 253 4.77 -7.21 14.09
N LYS A 254 5.05 -5.91 14.05
CA LYS A 254 5.04 -5.05 15.24
C LYS A 254 4.43 -3.71 14.90
N TYR A 255 3.44 -3.30 15.69
CA TYR A 255 2.68 -2.06 15.52
C TYR A 255 2.03 -1.93 14.13
N VAL A 256 1.50 -3.05 13.62
CA VAL A 256 0.73 -3.09 12.38
C VAL A 256 -0.53 -3.91 12.62
N GLY A 257 -1.68 -3.35 12.24
CA GLY A 257 -2.97 -4.02 12.23
C GLY A 257 -3.49 -4.25 10.81
N PHE A 258 -4.22 -5.34 10.64
CA PHE A 258 -4.99 -5.67 9.44
C PHE A 258 -6.47 -5.69 9.81
N SER A 259 -7.34 -5.16 8.95
CA SER A 259 -8.78 -5.03 9.24
C SER A 259 -9.67 -6.06 8.56
N ASP A 260 -9.15 -6.78 7.57
CA ASP A 260 -9.89 -7.83 6.86
C ASP A 260 -9.75 -9.17 7.60
N GLU A 261 -10.86 -9.88 7.82
CA GLU A 261 -10.85 -11.19 8.49
C GLU A 261 -10.12 -12.28 7.67
N ASN A 262 -9.93 -12.05 6.38
CA ASN A 262 -9.15 -12.89 5.48
C ASN A 262 -7.79 -12.25 5.14
N SER A 263 -7.24 -11.45 6.06
CA SER A 263 -5.96 -10.77 5.84
C SER A 263 -4.81 -11.75 5.60
N ILE A 264 -3.75 -11.25 4.95
CA ILE A 264 -2.48 -11.95 4.79
C ILE A 264 -1.78 -12.27 6.12
N MET A 265 -2.20 -11.65 7.23
CA MET A 265 -1.68 -11.96 8.57
C MET A 265 -2.41 -13.17 9.19
N ASP A 266 -3.66 -13.41 8.80
CA ASP A 266 -4.47 -14.51 9.32
C ASP A 266 -4.43 -15.74 8.38
N ASN A 267 -4.21 -15.51 7.08
CA ASN A 267 -4.31 -16.54 6.05
C ASN A 267 -3.14 -16.49 5.06
N VAL A 268 -2.78 -17.64 4.52
CA VAL A 268 -1.91 -17.72 3.33
C VAL A 268 -2.70 -17.15 2.15
N TYR A 269 -2.20 -16.07 1.57
CA TYR A 269 -2.92 -15.29 0.57
C TYR A 269 -2.34 -15.49 -0.83
N ASN A 270 -3.20 -15.72 -1.84
CA ASN A 270 -2.80 -15.76 -3.24
C ASN A 270 -2.80 -14.35 -3.85
N PHE A 271 -1.68 -13.94 -4.43
CA PHE A 271 -1.58 -12.62 -5.05
C PHE A 271 -2.33 -12.56 -6.37
N LEU A 272 -3.13 -11.51 -6.56
CA LEU A 272 -4.01 -11.35 -7.72
C LEU A 272 -3.53 -10.27 -8.70
N ASP A 273 -2.41 -9.59 -8.42
CA ASP A 273 -1.94 -8.42 -9.17
C ASP A 273 -1.85 -8.66 -10.69
N PHE A 274 -2.37 -7.70 -11.46
CA PHE A 274 -2.19 -7.54 -12.91
C PHE A 274 -2.37 -6.08 -13.33
N ILE A 275 -1.84 -5.73 -14.49
CA ILE A 275 -2.01 -4.42 -15.13
C ILE A 275 -3.00 -4.57 -16.28
N HIS A 276 -3.93 -3.62 -16.37
CA HIS A 276 -4.91 -3.56 -17.46
C HIS A 276 -5.22 -2.12 -17.86
N LEU A 277 -5.88 -1.95 -19.01
CA LEU A 277 -6.55 -0.72 -19.37
C LEU A 277 -7.89 -0.61 -18.65
N GLY A 278 -8.02 0.39 -17.77
CA GLY A 278 -9.20 0.61 -16.95
C GLY A 278 -9.72 2.04 -17.00
N GLY A 279 -10.91 2.25 -16.43
CA GLY A 279 -11.54 3.56 -16.30
C GLY A 279 -11.11 4.36 -15.06
N ALA A 280 -10.16 3.84 -14.27
CA ALA A 280 -9.83 4.38 -12.96
C ALA A 280 -9.44 5.87 -13.00
N CYS A 281 -8.60 6.30 -13.95
CA CYS A 281 -8.23 7.71 -14.14
C CYS A 281 -9.38 8.63 -14.59
N GLN A 282 -10.53 8.10 -15.02
CA GLN A 282 -11.66 8.85 -15.62
C GLN A 282 -11.25 9.75 -16.81
N VAL A 283 -10.25 9.33 -17.58
CA VAL A 283 -9.90 9.91 -18.87
C VAL A 283 -10.63 9.13 -19.97
N GLU A 284 -11.10 9.82 -21.00
CA GLU A 284 -11.76 9.18 -22.15
C GLU A 284 -10.87 8.08 -22.75
N GLY A 285 -11.44 6.90 -22.96
CA GLY A 285 -10.70 5.75 -23.49
C GLY A 285 -9.76 5.04 -22.51
N GLY A 286 -9.79 5.44 -21.22
CA GLY A 286 -9.13 4.76 -20.11
C GLY A 286 -7.61 5.01 -20.00
N CYS A 287 -7.02 4.44 -18.96
CA CYS A 287 -5.57 4.43 -18.71
C CYS A 287 -5.14 3.07 -18.16
N ASN A 288 -3.85 2.77 -18.29
CA ASN A 288 -3.25 1.63 -17.63
C ASN A 288 -3.14 1.86 -16.11
N ASN A 289 -3.51 0.84 -15.33
CA ASN A 289 -3.41 0.82 -13.87
C ASN A 289 -3.31 -0.63 -13.34
N GLY A 290 -2.83 -0.80 -12.11
CA GLY A 290 -2.86 -2.07 -11.40
C GLY A 290 -4.24 -2.41 -10.85
N SER A 291 -4.53 -3.71 -10.80
CA SER A 291 -5.75 -4.33 -10.29
C SER A 291 -5.46 -5.76 -9.78
N PRO A 292 -6.39 -6.40 -9.05
CA PRO A 292 -7.53 -5.78 -8.39
C PRO A 292 -7.09 -5.03 -7.13
N ASN A 293 -8.01 -4.29 -6.51
CA ASN A 293 -7.80 -3.92 -5.11
C ASN A 293 -7.94 -5.17 -4.22
N GLN A 294 -6.97 -5.41 -3.34
CA GLN A 294 -6.88 -6.64 -2.55
C GLN A 294 -7.01 -6.32 -1.06
N ARG A 295 -8.24 -6.44 -0.52
CA ARG A 295 -8.52 -6.05 0.88
C ARG A 295 -7.74 -6.84 1.92
N ALA A 296 -7.43 -8.10 1.61
CA ALA A 296 -6.56 -8.94 2.44
C ALA A 296 -5.14 -8.38 2.62
N LEU A 297 -4.72 -7.43 1.77
CA LEU A 297 -3.42 -6.77 1.82
C LEU A 297 -3.49 -5.36 2.45
N GLU A 298 -4.67 -4.95 2.93
CA GLU A 298 -4.89 -3.69 3.63
C GLU A 298 -4.31 -3.75 5.05
N PHE A 299 -3.48 -2.78 5.38
CA PHE A 299 -2.89 -2.67 6.71
C PHE A 299 -2.80 -1.22 7.18
N ARG A 300 -2.59 -1.07 8.48
CA ARG A 300 -2.36 0.21 9.12
C ARG A 300 -1.27 0.09 10.18
N PRO A 301 -0.26 0.98 10.19
CA PRO A 301 0.62 1.16 11.34
C PRO A 301 -0.15 1.72 12.54
N ASP A 302 -0.05 1.05 13.68
CA ASP A 302 -0.63 1.52 14.95
C ASP A 302 0.29 2.52 15.65
N ALA A 303 1.60 2.35 15.46
CA ALA A 303 2.65 3.23 15.96
C ALA A 303 3.88 3.13 15.06
N PHE A 304 4.77 4.12 15.13
CA PHE A 304 6.07 4.07 14.50
C PHE A 304 7.18 4.02 15.57
N PRO A 305 8.29 3.29 15.32
CA PRO A 305 8.56 2.54 14.11
C PRO A 305 7.83 1.18 14.07
N ALA A 306 7.31 0.80 12.90
CA ALA A 306 6.57 -0.43 12.64
C ALA A 306 7.35 -1.41 11.75
N TYR A 307 6.94 -2.68 11.78
CA TYR A 307 7.64 -3.76 11.10
C TYR A 307 6.70 -4.88 10.62
N MET A 308 7.02 -5.51 9.48
CA MET A 308 6.43 -6.76 9.02
C MET A 308 7.48 -7.70 8.42
N GLN A 309 7.39 -8.99 8.74
CA GLN A 309 8.03 -10.10 8.05
C GLN A 309 7.01 -10.80 7.17
N ILE A 310 7.31 -10.93 5.89
CA ILE A 310 6.45 -11.59 4.92
C ILE A 310 7.18 -12.83 4.39
N TYR A 311 6.55 -13.97 4.55
CA TYR A 311 6.94 -15.22 3.91
C TYR A 311 6.30 -15.30 2.54
N LEU A 312 7.09 -15.71 1.55
CA LEU A 312 6.65 -15.87 0.17
C LEU A 312 6.92 -17.30 -0.29
N TRP A 313 5.97 -17.87 -1.03
CA TRP A 313 6.08 -19.19 -1.65
C TRP A 313 5.65 -19.17 -3.10
N LYS A 314 6.29 -20.02 -3.91
CA LYS A 314 5.88 -20.27 -5.30
C LYS A 314 4.69 -21.21 -5.39
N GLU A 315 4.63 -22.19 -4.50
CA GLU A 315 3.53 -23.13 -4.35
C GLU A 315 2.81 -22.89 -3.03
N HIS A 316 1.53 -23.26 -2.96
CA HIS A 316 0.78 -23.11 -1.71
C HIS A 316 1.45 -23.93 -0.59
N PRO A 317 1.87 -23.31 0.53
CA PRO A 317 2.45 -24.05 1.64
C PRO A 317 1.41 -24.90 2.37
N GLU A 318 1.80 -26.08 2.86
CA GLU A 318 0.90 -26.91 3.70
C GLU A 318 0.49 -26.19 4.99
N HIS A 319 1.40 -25.41 5.57
CA HIS A 319 1.21 -24.67 6.82
C HIS A 319 1.92 -23.31 6.77
N THR A 320 1.44 -22.32 7.52
CA THR A 320 2.06 -20.98 7.63
C THR A 320 3.49 -21.02 8.19
N THR A 321 3.87 -22.10 8.88
CA THR A 321 5.20 -22.34 9.42
C THR A 321 6.15 -23.07 8.47
N SER A 322 5.68 -23.45 7.27
CA SER A 322 6.54 -24.08 6.26
C SER A 322 7.65 -23.13 5.82
N ASN A 323 8.85 -23.67 5.57
CA ASN A 323 9.99 -22.85 5.15
C ASN A 323 9.65 -22.01 3.91
N PRO A 324 9.78 -20.68 3.96
CA PRO A 324 9.50 -19.82 2.82
C PRO A 324 10.54 -19.98 1.73
N ASP A 325 10.11 -19.81 0.48
CA ASP A 325 11.04 -19.71 -0.64
C ASP A 325 11.82 -18.38 -0.58
N MET A 326 11.17 -17.32 -0.07
CA MET A 326 11.75 -16.00 0.11
C MET A 326 11.16 -15.29 1.33
N ILE A 327 11.99 -14.50 2.01
CA ILE A 327 11.56 -13.62 3.10
C ILE A 327 11.71 -12.16 2.65
N VAL A 328 10.66 -11.38 2.85
CA VAL A 328 10.69 -9.92 2.70
C VAL A 328 10.41 -9.29 4.04
N ASN A 329 11.28 -8.38 4.46
CA ASN A 329 11.07 -7.57 5.65
C ASN A 329 10.75 -6.14 5.24
N ILE A 330 9.71 -5.57 5.83
CA ILE A 330 9.30 -4.19 5.60
C ILE A 330 9.46 -3.42 6.91
N TYR A 331 10.30 -2.40 6.89
CA TYR A 331 10.56 -1.51 8.02
C TYR A 331 9.94 -0.15 7.73
N MET A 332 9.15 0.36 8.67
CA MET A 332 8.42 1.62 8.54
C MET A 332 8.83 2.51 9.71
N ASN A 333 9.72 3.45 9.46
CA ASN A 333 10.05 4.49 10.45
C ASN A 333 9.09 5.65 10.35
#